data_AF-A0A959PF89-F1
#
_entry.id   AF-A0A959PF89-F1
#
_cell.length_a   1.000
_cell.length_b   1.000
_cell.length_c   1.000
_cell.angle_alpha   90.00
_cell.angle_beta   90.00
_cell.angle_gamma   90.00
#
_symmetry.space_group_name_H-M   'P 1'
#
loop_
_entity.id
_entity.type
_entity.pdbx_description
1 polymer ?
#
loop_
_entity_poly.entity_id
_entity_poly.type
_entity_poly.pdbx_seq_one_letter_code
_entity_poly.pdbx_strand_id
1 'polypeptide(L)'
;MWQKILLFTFLISFILLGNSCSNSSGNETKGGLENLEEAASDANRLKNFSFDKLDDNLEVVTIKDEYHHTLEYSRNKSDYARQGLFLRKDSLGRLLEAANYLNDTLHGSRILFFPETETKQIVEHYDHGQFHGNFQAYFPSGKLEQEGNYVHNVMDSIWVRYYETGQIKEEVTFRDNDENGPFTEYYANGNLKAEGFFKDGDNEHGLLKLYDEEGVLVKTMDCKNGICKTIWKKEDIQ
;
A
#
# COMPACT_ATOMS: atom_id res chain seq x y z
N MET A 1 22.62 1.66 4.00
CA MET A 1 21.42 1.84 4.85
C MET A 1 20.10 1.69 4.07
N TRP A 2 20.12 1.10 2.87
CA TRP A 2 18.96 0.93 1.96
C TRP A 2 18.54 -0.53 1.78
N GLN A 3 18.97 -1.43 2.68
CA GLN A 3 18.87 -2.88 2.48
C GLN A 3 17.83 -3.59 3.37
N LYS A 4 17.05 -2.86 4.16
CA LYS A 4 15.99 -3.47 5.00
C LYS A 4 14.58 -3.47 4.39
N ILE A 5 14.38 -2.82 3.23
CA ILE A 5 13.05 -2.66 2.61
C ILE A 5 12.64 -3.86 1.72
N LEU A 6 13.52 -4.86 1.51
CA LEU A 6 13.28 -5.97 0.58
C LEU A 6 13.24 -7.37 1.22
N LEU A 7 13.19 -7.48 2.55
CA LEU A 7 13.18 -8.77 3.26
C LEU A 7 11.86 -9.02 3.99
N PHE A 8 10.73 -8.97 3.29
CA PHE A 8 9.46 -9.54 3.75
C PHE A 8 8.69 -10.15 2.58
N THR A 9 9.34 -11.04 1.83
CA THR A 9 8.65 -11.93 0.88
C THR A 9 9.12 -13.35 1.11
N PHE A 10 8.28 -14.19 1.70
CA PHE A 10 8.40 -15.63 1.51
C PHE A 10 7.05 -16.35 1.58
N LEU A 11 6.79 -17.07 0.48
CA LEU A 11 6.03 -18.32 0.32
C LEU A 11 4.58 -18.36 0.84
N ILE A 12 3.63 -18.32 -0.10
CA ILE A 12 2.31 -18.93 0.09
C ILE A 12 2.03 -19.88 -1.07
N SER A 13 1.80 -21.15 -0.68
CA SER A 13 1.37 -22.26 -1.53
C SER A 13 -0.07 -22.09 -2.02
N PHE A 14 -0.29 -22.53 -3.25
CA PHE A 14 -1.58 -22.72 -3.92
C PHE A 14 -2.63 -23.43 -3.05
N ILE A 15 -3.78 -22.79 -2.83
CA ILE A 15 -5.08 -23.47 -2.66
C ILE A 15 -6.16 -22.67 -3.40
N LEU A 16 -6.82 -23.35 -4.33
CA LEU A 16 -7.95 -22.89 -5.15
C LEU A 16 -9.29 -22.91 -4.38
N LEU A 17 -10.23 -22.11 -4.88
CA LEU A 17 -11.71 -22.07 -4.75
C LEU A 17 -12.11 -20.63 -4.34
N GLY A 18 -12.87 -19.83 -5.08
CA GLY A 18 -13.92 -20.11 -6.06
C GLY A 18 -15.24 -19.53 -5.50
N ASN A 19 -15.58 -18.28 -5.84
CA ASN A 19 -16.89 -17.86 -6.38
C ASN A 19 -17.17 -16.35 -6.33
N SER A 20 -17.93 -15.98 -7.35
CA SER A 20 -18.53 -14.73 -7.83
C SER A 20 -19.33 -13.84 -6.86
N CYS A 21 -19.39 -12.54 -7.17
CA CYS A 21 -20.61 -11.71 -7.33
C CYS A 21 -20.19 -10.29 -7.79
N SER A 22 -20.52 -9.83 -9.00
CA SER A 22 -21.80 -9.28 -9.53
C SER A 22 -21.88 -7.74 -9.43
N ASN A 23 -21.92 -7.13 -10.62
CA ASN A 23 -21.98 -5.69 -10.87
C ASN A 23 -23.34 -5.08 -10.48
N SER A 24 -23.33 -3.80 -10.11
CA SER A 24 -24.44 -2.91 -10.45
C SER A 24 -23.93 -1.51 -10.80
N SER A 25 -24.47 -1.00 -11.90
CA SER A 25 -24.14 0.24 -12.59
C SER A 25 -25.00 1.41 -12.11
N GLY A 26 -24.44 2.62 -12.20
CA GLY A 26 -25.15 3.89 -12.02
C GLY A 26 -24.34 5.03 -12.65
N ASN A 27 -24.99 5.85 -13.45
CA ASN A 27 -24.44 6.57 -14.61
C ASN A 27 -24.14 8.07 -14.35
N GLU A 28 -23.22 8.61 -15.16
CA GLU A 28 -23.16 9.97 -15.74
C GLU A 28 -22.56 11.21 -15.01
N THR A 29 -21.42 11.62 -15.59
CA THR A 29 -20.99 12.99 -15.98
C THR A 29 -20.35 13.94 -14.96
N LYS A 30 -19.01 14.07 -15.06
CA LYS A 30 -18.29 15.34 -15.31
C LYS A 30 -16.85 15.04 -15.77
N GLY A 31 -16.57 15.29 -17.05
CA GLY A 31 -15.22 15.17 -17.61
C GLY A 31 -14.29 16.22 -17.04
N GLY A 32 -13.35 15.78 -16.22
CA GLY A 32 -12.24 16.56 -15.67
C GLY A 32 -11.52 15.69 -14.66
N LEU A 33 -10.33 15.19 -15.03
CA LEU A 33 -9.40 14.45 -14.17
C LEU A 33 -10.11 13.58 -13.11
N GLU A 34 -10.78 12.50 -13.54
CA GLU A 34 -11.25 11.48 -12.59
C GLU A 34 -10.05 11.02 -11.75
N ASN A 35 -10.24 10.91 -10.43
CA ASN A 35 -9.20 10.43 -9.54
C ASN A 35 -8.71 9.07 -10.05
N LEU A 36 -7.40 8.91 -10.29
CA LEU A 36 -6.84 7.64 -10.76
C LEU A 36 -7.23 6.49 -9.85
N GLU A 37 -7.44 6.73 -8.56
CA GLU A 37 -7.92 5.71 -7.62
C GLU A 37 -9.32 5.20 -7.95
N GLU A 38 -10.22 6.11 -8.38
CA GLU A 38 -11.60 5.84 -8.76
C GLU A 38 -11.66 5.11 -10.12
N ALA A 39 -10.83 5.54 -11.08
CA ALA A 39 -10.65 4.84 -12.35
C ALA A 39 -9.97 3.46 -12.16
N ALA A 40 -9.05 3.32 -11.21
CA ALA A 40 -8.33 2.08 -10.92
C ALA A 40 -9.13 1.06 -10.11
N SER A 41 -10.31 1.41 -9.61
CA SER A 41 -11.25 0.41 -9.06
C SER A 41 -11.60 -0.68 -10.09
N ASP A 42 -11.41 -0.38 -11.38
CA ASP A 42 -11.52 -1.32 -12.50
C ASP A 42 -10.35 -1.11 -13.46
N ALA A 43 -9.39 -2.04 -13.48
CA ALA A 43 -8.27 -2.03 -14.41
C ALA A 43 -8.72 -1.90 -15.88
N ASN A 44 -9.93 -2.37 -16.23
CA ASN A 44 -10.49 -2.20 -17.57
C ASN A 44 -10.86 -0.75 -17.88
N ARG A 45 -11.26 0.07 -16.90
CA ARG A 45 -11.51 1.51 -17.10
C ARG A 45 -10.22 2.23 -17.48
N LEU A 46 -9.10 1.90 -16.84
CA LEU A 46 -7.79 2.47 -17.19
C LEU A 46 -7.29 1.99 -18.56
N LYS A 47 -7.54 0.73 -18.92
CA LYS A 47 -7.19 0.21 -20.26
C LYS A 47 -7.95 0.91 -21.38
N ASN A 48 -9.21 1.26 -21.12
CA ASN A 48 -10.08 1.96 -22.06
C ASN A 48 -10.03 3.48 -21.86
N PHE A 49 -9.11 3.99 -21.05
CA PHE A 49 -8.95 5.43 -20.86
C PHE A 49 -8.49 6.03 -22.18
N SER A 50 -9.41 6.73 -22.82
CA SER A 50 -9.18 7.40 -24.08
C SER A 50 -8.48 8.73 -23.79
N PHE A 51 -7.34 8.95 -24.43
CA PHE A 51 -6.61 10.22 -24.39
C PHE A 51 -7.30 11.30 -25.26
N ASP A 52 -8.54 11.10 -25.73
CA ASP A 52 -9.13 11.86 -26.84
C ASP A 52 -9.53 13.33 -26.51
N LYS A 53 -9.09 13.85 -25.36
CA LYS A 53 -9.22 15.26 -24.97
C LYS A 53 -7.90 15.83 -24.45
N LEU A 54 -6.85 15.69 -25.24
CA LEU A 54 -5.59 16.35 -24.94
C LEU A 54 -5.72 17.85 -25.14
N ASP A 55 -5.19 18.61 -24.19
CA ASP A 55 -4.73 19.98 -24.42
C ASP A 55 -3.92 19.99 -25.74
N ASP A 56 -4.15 20.97 -26.61
CA ASP A 56 -3.48 21.09 -27.92
C ASP A 56 -1.95 21.11 -27.80
N ASN A 57 -1.41 21.44 -26.62
CA ASN A 57 0.02 21.43 -26.31
C ASN A 57 0.58 20.05 -25.98
N LEU A 58 -0.27 19.04 -25.81
CA LEU A 58 0.12 17.67 -25.48
C LEU A 58 0.09 16.74 -26.70
N GLU A 59 0.94 15.74 -26.68
CA GLU A 59 0.91 14.59 -27.59
C GLU A 59 0.98 13.27 -26.81
N VAL A 60 0.41 12.21 -27.38
CA VAL A 60 0.49 10.86 -26.83
C VAL A 60 1.62 10.10 -27.50
N VAL A 61 2.42 9.44 -26.68
CA VAL A 61 3.53 8.60 -27.11
C VAL A 61 3.25 7.17 -26.70
N THR A 62 3.41 6.26 -27.66
CA THR A 62 3.36 4.81 -27.44
C THR A 62 4.66 4.19 -27.90
N ILE A 63 5.40 3.58 -26.98
CA ILE A 63 6.69 2.93 -27.26
C ILE A 63 6.79 1.57 -26.59
N LYS A 64 7.76 0.76 -27.04
CA LYS A 64 8.15 -0.49 -26.40
C LYS A 64 9.46 -0.30 -25.64
N ASP A 65 9.51 -0.73 -24.37
CA ASP A 65 10.76 -0.78 -23.61
C ASP A 65 11.60 -2.02 -24.01
N GLU A 66 12.81 -2.16 -23.45
CA GLU A 66 13.73 -3.28 -23.73
C GLU A 66 13.16 -4.66 -23.35
N TYR A 67 12.12 -4.68 -22.52
CA TYR A 67 11.40 -5.88 -22.09
C TYR A 67 10.11 -6.12 -22.90
N HIS A 68 9.89 -5.35 -23.98
CA HIS A 68 8.70 -5.38 -24.83
C HIS A 68 7.40 -4.96 -24.11
N HIS A 69 7.50 -4.27 -22.98
CA HIS A 69 6.34 -3.63 -22.36
C HIS A 69 5.90 -2.42 -23.17
N THR A 70 4.59 -2.21 -23.30
CA THR A 70 4.05 -0.99 -23.90
C THR A 70 4.05 0.12 -22.86
N LEU A 71 4.69 1.24 -23.18
CA LEU A 71 4.55 2.49 -22.45
C LEU A 71 3.65 3.42 -23.26
N GLU A 72 2.61 3.94 -22.64
CA GLU A 72 1.63 4.84 -23.25
C GLU A 72 1.43 6.04 -22.33
N TYR A 73 1.76 7.24 -22.81
CA TYR A 73 1.74 8.44 -21.95
C TYR A 73 1.58 9.72 -22.73
N SER A 74 1.14 10.76 -22.05
CA SER A 74 1.05 12.13 -22.58
C SER A 74 2.29 12.95 -22.21
N ARG A 75 2.74 13.82 -23.12
CA ARG A 75 3.84 14.77 -22.88
C ARG A 75 3.61 16.10 -23.59
N ASN A 76 4.26 17.15 -23.09
CA ASN A 76 4.30 18.47 -23.72
C ASN A 76 5.05 18.43 -25.06
N LYS A 77 4.53 19.11 -26.08
CA LYS A 77 5.20 19.22 -27.39
C LYS A 77 6.44 20.12 -27.37
N SER A 78 6.50 21.07 -26.43
CA SER A 78 7.55 22.10 -26.36
C SER A 78 8.86 21.58 -25.77
N ASP A 79 8.79 20.77 -24.71
CA ASP A 79 9.94 20.30 -23.93
C ASP A 79 9.97 18.77 -23.76
N TYR A 80 8.96 18.07 -24.27
CA TYR A 80 8.80 16.62 -24.18
C TYR A 80 8.61 16.08 -22.76
N ALA A 81 8.35 16.96 -21.79
CA ALA A 81 8.11 16.54 -20.42
C ALA A 81 6.77 15.82 -20.29
N ARG A 82 6.75 14.68 -19.59
CA ARG A 82 5.52 13.92 -19.34
C ARG A 82 4.54 14.74 -18.51
N GLN A 83 3.28 14.69 -18.90
CA GLN A 83 2.21 15.48 -18.32
C GLN A 83 0.93 14.64 -18.33
N GLY A 84 0.32 14.43 -17.16
CA GLY A 84 -0.87 13.61 -16.97
C GLY A 84 -0.55 12.11 -16.91
N LEU A 85 -1.42 11.30 -17.50
CA LEU A 85 -1.42 9.86 -17.34
C LEU A 85 -0.27 9.18 -18.09
N PHE A 86 0.34 8.23 -17.40
CA PHE A 86 1.30 7.25 -17.88
C PHE A 86 0.79 5.84 -17.58
N LEU A 87 0.86 4.95 -18.57
CA LEU A 87 0.53 3.54 -18.44
C LEU A 87 1.71 2.68 -18.89
N ARG A 88 2.00 1.63 -18.13
CA ARG A 88 2.90 0.54 -18.53
C ARG A 88 2.12 -0.76 -18.57
N LYS A 89 2.16 -1.45 -19.71
CA LYS A 89 1.47 -2.71 -19.95
C LYS A 89 2.47 -3.78 -20.35
N ASP A 90 2.23 -5.03 -19.95
CA ASP A 90 3.07 -6.14 -20.38
C ASP A 90 2.86 -6.51 -21.86
N SER A 91 3.53 -7.57 -22.33
CA SER A 91 3.41 -8.05 -23.72
C SER A 91 2.02 -8.59 -24.06
N LEU A 92 1.21 -8.96 -23.06
CA LEU A 92 -0.18 -9.41 -23.19
C LEU A 92 -1.19 -8.25 -23.05
N GLY A 93 -0.72 -7.03 -22.79
CA GLY A 93 -1.57 -5.84 -22.61
C GLY A 93 -2.13 -5.69 -21.19
N ARG A 94 -1.67 -6.49 -20.22
CA ARG A 94 -2.07 -6.39 -18.81
C ARG A 94 -1.35 -5.22 -18.15
N LEU A 95 -2.04 -4.48 -17.28
CA LEU A 95 -1.46 -3.33 -16.61
C LEU A 95 -0.37 -3.78 -15.63
N LEU A 96 0.76 -3.07 -15.66
CA LEU A 96 1.84 -3.17 -14.69
C LEU A 96 1.86 -1.93 -13.78
N GLU A 97 1.62 -0.77 -14.37
CA GLU A 97 1.69 0.52 -13.69
C GLU A 97 0.79 1.55 -14.36
N ALA A 98 0.14 2.37 -13.55
CA ALA A 98 -0.51 3.61 -13.96
C ALA A 98 0.01 4.74 -13.04
N ALA A 99 0.37 5.89 -13.60
CA ALA A 99 0.92 7.00 -12.82
C ALA A 99 0.52 8.35 -13.42
N ASN A 100 0.47 9.38 -12.57
CA ASN A 100 0.35 10.75 -13.02
C ASN A 100 1.70 11.49 -12.94
N TYR A 101 1.97 12.27 -13.98
CA TYR A 101 3.13 13.15 -14.08
C TYR A 101 2.70 14.61 -14.22
N LEU A 102 3.50 15.49 -13.64
CA LEU A 102 3.45 16.94 -13.85
C LEU A 102 4.86 17.37 -14.22
N ASN A 103 5.06 17.77 -15.47
CA ASN A 103 6.36 18.19 -16.01
C ASN A 103 7.49 17.19 -15.67
N ASP A 104 7.35 15.95 -16.12
CA ASP A 104 8.27 14.82 -15.89
C ASP A 104 8.45 14.35 -14.45
N THR A 105 7.74 14.97 -13.51
CA THR A 105 7.80 14.64 -12.08
C THR A 105 6.53 13.90 -11.66
N LEU A 106 6.64 12.81 -10.90
CA LEU A 106 5.47 12.12 -10.35
C LEU A 106 4.64 13.08 -9.48
N HIS A 107 3.34 13.16 -9.74
CA HIS A 107 2.44 14.03 -9.00
C HIS A 107 1.02 13.46 -9.02
N GLY A 108 0.40 13.29 -7.86
CA GLY A 108 -0.82 12.52 -7.68
C GLY A 108 -0.53 11.04 -7.48
N SER A 109 -1.45 10.17 -7.91
CA SER A 109 -1.36 8.74 -7.63
C SER A 109 -0.45 7.99 -8.60
N ARG A 110 0.18 6.94 -8.07
CA ARG A 110 0.84 5.86 -8.80
C ARG A 110 0.30 4.54 -8.30
N ILE A 111 -0.04 3.66 -9.23
CA ILE A 111 -0.70 2.39 -8.96
C ILE A 111 0.07 1.31 -9.67
N LEU A 112 0.55 0.33 -8.90
CA LEU A 112 1.12 -0.90 -9.41
C LEU A 112 0.06 -1.99 -9.39
N PHE A 113 0.12 -2.91 -10.35
CA PHE A 113 -0.87 -3.97 -10.51
C PHE A 113 -0.22 -5.35 -10.45
N PHE A 114 -0.92 -6.30 -9.86
CA PHE A 114 -0.63 -7.72 -10.05
C PHE A 114 -1.07 -8.11 -11.47
N PRO A 115 -0.15 -8.48 -12.37
CA PRO A 115 -0.52 -8.66 -13.78
C PRO A 115 -1.41 -9.88 -14.00
N GLU A 116 -1.31 -10.92 -13.16
CA GLU A 116 -2.08 -12.16 -13.31
C GLU A 116 -3.55 -12.01 -12.91
N THR A 117 -3.81 -11.23 -11.86
CA THR A 117 -5.16 -11.00 -11.32
C THR A 117 -5.76 -9.68 -11.78
N GLU A 118 -4.94 -8.80 -12.36
CA GLU A 118 -5.27 -7.41 -12.72
C GLU A 118 -5.80 -6.57 -11.55
N THR A 119 -5.48 -6.98 -10.33
CA THR A 119 -5.82 -6.26 -9.10
C THR A 119 -4.72 -5.25 -8.75
N LYS A 120 -5.06 -4.22 -7.99
CA LYS A 120 -4.08 -3.28 -7.43
C LYS A 120 -3.11 -4.07 -6.55
N GLN A 121 -1.82 -3.76 -6.66
CA GLN A 121 -0.76 -4.25 -5.79
C GLN A 121 -0.40 -3.17 -4.77
N ILE A 122 -0.11 -1.96 -5.25
CA ILE A 122 0.29 -0.81 -4.44
C ILE A 122 -0.38 0.43 -5.00
N VAL A 123 -0.86 1.31 -4.11
CA VAL A 123 -1.28 2.67 -4.41
C VAL A 123 -0.41 3.61 -3.59
N GLU A 124 0.27 4.51 -4.30
CA GLU A 124 1.19 5.52 -3.76
C GLU A 124 0.69 6.90 -4.17
N HIS A 125 0.95 7.91 -3.34
CA HIS A 125 0.67 9.30 -3.65
C HIS A 125 1.94 10.14 -3.62
N TYR A 126 2.05 11.05 -4.58
CA TYR A 126 3.19 11.92 -4.75
C TYR A 126 2.76 13.38 -4.80
N ASP A 127 3.56 14.23 -4.17
CA ASP A 127 3.54 15.67 -4.36
C ASP A 127 4.90 16.14 -4.87
N HIS A 128 4.96 16.53 -6.15
CA HIS A 128 6.18 17.00 -6.81
C HIS A 128 7.38 16.04 -6.63
N GLY A 129 7.12 14.74 -6.85
CA GLY A 129 8.12 13.68 -6.82
C GLY A 129 8.42 13.13 -5.44
N GLN A 130 7.82 13.70 -4.38
CA GLN A 130 7.96 13.23 -3.01
C GLN A 130 6.77 12.36 -2.64
N PHE A 131 7.00 11.21 -2.00
CA PHE A 131 5.92 10.45 -1.40
C PHE A 131 5.19 11.29 -0.36
N HIS A 132 3.92 11.54 -0.60
CA HIS A 132 3.09 12.39 0.24
C HIS A 132 1.63 11.97 0.09
N GLY A 133 0.98 11.65 1.21
CA GLY A 133 -0.39 11.19 1.25
C GLY A 133 -0.51 9.70 1.57
N ASN A 134 -1.64 9.12 1.15
CA ASN A 134 -2.00 7.75 1.46
C ASN A 134 -1.05 6.74 0.79
N PHE A 135 -0.74 5.65 1.48
CA PHE A 135 -0.15 4.45 0.92
C PHE A 135 -1.04 3.26 1.22
N GLN A 136 -1.31 2.45 0.20
CA GLN A 136 -2.04 1.19 0.35
C GLN A 136 -1.33 0.06 -0.39
N ALA A 137 -1.17 -1.07 0.25
CA ALA A 137 -0.75 -2.33 -0.37
C ALA A 137 -1.87 -3.36 -0.26
N TYR A 138 -1.95 -4.24 -1.25
CA TYR A 138 -3.03 -5.22 -1.37
C TYR A 138 -2.46 -6.62 -1.60
N PHE A 139 -3.21 -7.62 -1.12
CA PHE A 139 -2.99 -9.01 -1.51
C PHE A 139 -3.38 -9.23 -2.98
N PRO A 140 -2.88 -10.29 -3.65
CA PRO A 140 -3.30 -10.65 -5.00
C PRO A 140 -4.82 -10.82 -5.16
N SER A 141 -5.50 -11.22 -4.08
CA SER A 141 -6.97 -11.30 -4.01
C SER A 141 -7.68 -9.94 -4.11
N GLY A 142 -6.95 -8.82 -4.05
CA GLY A 142 -7.47 -7.46 -4.08
C GLY A 142 -7.89 -6.91 -2.71
N LYS A 143 -7.70 -7.69 -1.63
CA LYS A 143 -7.96 -7.25 -0.26
C LYS A 143 -6.82 -6.38 0.26
N LEU A 144 -7.15 -5.39 1.08
CA LEU A 144 -6.16 -4.52 1.70
C LEU A 144 -5.24 -5.34 2.61
N GLU A 145 -3.93 -5.19 2.41
CA GLU A 145 -2.88 -5.84 3.20
C GLU A 145 -2.28 -4.86 4.19
N GLN A 146 -2.03 -3.62 3.77
CA GLN A 146 -1.40 -2.61 4.59
C GLN A 146 -1.84 -1.22 4.15
N GLU A 147 -2.02 -0.32 5.11
CA GLU A 147 -2.21 1.10 4.83
C GLU A 147 -1.45 2.00 5.81
N GLY A 148 -1.18 3.22 5.37
CA GLY A 148 -0.50 4.23 6.16
C GLY A 148 -0.40 5.56 5.42
N ASN A 149 0.42 6.46 5.97
CA ASN A 149 0.61 7.79 5.39
C ASN A 149 2.09 8.13 5.28
N TYR A 150 2.42 8.84 4.20
CA TYR A 150 3.71 9.51 4.03
C TYR A 150 3.54 11.02 4.10
N VAL A 151 4.50 11.68 4.76
CA VAL A 151 4.64 13.13 4.76
C VAL A 151 6.05 13.46 4.27
N HIS A 152 6.20 13.96 3.04
CA HIS A 152 7.51 14.33 2.47
C HIS A 152 8.56 13.21 2.52
N ASN A 153 8.18 12.02 2.03
CA ASN A 153 8.99 10.80 2.01
C ASN A 153 9.24 10.13 3.37
N VAL A 154 8.59 10.58 4.44
CA VAL A 154 8.67 9.89 5.74
C VAL A 154 7.35 9.22 6.10
N MET A 155 7.41 7.96 6.55
CA MET A 155 6.28 7.28 7.18
C MET A 155 5.91 8.04 8.44
N ASP A 156 4.63 8.35 8.58
CA ASP A 156 4.10 9.11 9.70
C ASP A 156 2.78 8.49 10.20
N SER A 157 2.42 8.80 11.44
CA SER A 157 1.17 8.40 12.07
C SER A 157 1.03 6.88 12.21
N ILE A 158 -0.19 6.34 12.13
CA ILE A 158 -0.45 4.91 12.35
C ILE A 158 -0.38 4.19 11.02
N TRP A 159 0.34 3.07 11.02
CA TRP A 159 0.38 2.09 9.95
C TRP A 159 -0.37 0.84 10.41
N VAL A 160 -1.28 0.38 9.55
CA VAL A 160 -2.15 -0.76 9.84
C VAL A 160 -1.85 -1.88 8.86
N ARG A 161 -1.67 -3.09 9.37
CA ARG A 161 -1.58 -4.31 8.56
C ARG A 161 -2.79 -5.19 8.84
N TYR A 162 -3.25 -5.88 7.81
CA TYR A 162 -4.41 -6.77 7.86
C TYR A 162 -4.01 -8.21 7.56
N TYR A 163 -4.78 -9.14 8.09
CA TYR A 163 -4.86 -10.49 7.57
C TYR A 163 -5.65 -10.49 6.26
N GLU A 164 -5.45 -11.50 5.40
CA GLU A 164 -6.25 -11.65 4.18
C GLU A 164 -7.75 -11.93 4.47
N THR A 165 -8.11 -12.21 5.73
CA THR A 165 -9.52 -12.23 6.18
C THR A 165 -10.14 -10.84 6.22
N GLY A 166 -9.34 -9.77 6.21
CA GLY A 166 -9.73 -8.38 6.42
C GLY A 166 -9.67 -7.94 7.88
N GLN A 167 -9.33 -8.83 8.81
CA GLN A 167 -9.13 -8.47 10.22
C GLN A 167 -7.80 -7.76 10.41
N ILE A 168 -7.74 -6.79 11.32
CA ILE A 168 -6.49 -6.12 11.69
C ILE A 168 -5.54 -7.16 12.26
N LYS A 169 -4.30 -7.10 11.79
CA LYS A 169 -3.18 -7.91 12.27
C LYS A 169 -2.29 -7.11 13.21
N GLU A 170 -2.06 -5.84 12.87
CA GLU A 170 -1.10 -4.99 13.56
C GLU A 170 -1.42 -3.51 13.30
N GLU A 171 -1.25 -2.69 14.32
CA GLU A 171 -1.24 -1.23 14.25
C GLU A 171 0.06 -0.74 14.90
N VAL A 172 0.86 0.04 14.18
CA VAL A 172 2.15 0.57 14.68
C VAL A 172 2.24 2.05 14.37
N THR A 173 2.68 2.83 15.36
CA THR A 173 2.95 4.26 15.14
C THR A 173 4.33 4.46 14.57
N PHE A 174 4.42 5.16 13.44
CA PHE A 174 5.65 5.61 12.82
C PHE A 174 5.85 7.11 13.00
N ARG A 175 7.12 7.50 13.12
CA ARG A 175 7.56 8.88 13.08
C ARG A 175 8.92 8.94 12.42
N ASP A 176 9.07 9.78 11.41
CA ASP A 176 10.34 10.00 10.70
C ASP A 176 10.96 8.69 10.14
N ASN A 177 10.10 7.78 9.63
CA ASN A 177 10.44 6.42 9.17
C ASN A 177 10.80 5.38 10.24
N ASP A 178 10.78 5.75 11.52
CA ASP A 178 11.07 4.84 12.63
C ASP A 178 9.78 4.51 13.40
N GLU A 179 9.69 3.28 13.90
CA GLU A 179 8.65 2.90 14.86
C GLU A 179 8.83 3.75 16.13
N ASN A 180 7.78 4.47 16.51
CA ASN A 180 7.85 5.39 17.64
C ASN A 180 6.45 5.73 18.13
N GLY A 181 6.04 5.12 19.23
CA GLY A 181 4.68 5.25 19.73
C GLY A 181 4.06 3.92 20.11
N PRO A 182 2.75 3.91 20.38
CA PRO A 182 2.03 2.69 20.70
C PRO A 182 2.03 1.72 19.50
N PHE A 183 2.01 0.43 19.83
CA PHE A 183 1.69 -0.63 18.89
C PHE A 183 0.70 -1.62 19.49
N THR A 184 -0.05 -2.27 18.62
CA THR A 184 -1.01 -3.31 18.95
C THR A 184 -0.92 -4.43 17.91
N GLU A 185 -0.82 -5.68 18.35
CA GLU A 185 -0.89 -6.86 17.49
C GLU A 185 -2.09 -7.71 17.85
N TYR A 186 -2.68 -8.36 16.84
CA TYR A 186 -3.85 -9.22 16.98
C TYR A 186 -3.59 -10.60 16.39
N TYR A 187 -4.27 -11.60 16.93
CA TYR A 187 -4.40 -12.91 16.30
C TYR A 187 -5.41 -12.88 15.16
N ALA A 188 -5.38 -13.89 14.29
CA ALA A 188 -6.30 -14.00 13.15
C ALA A 188 -7.78 -14.25 13.53
N ASN A 189 -8.05 -14.50 14.82
CA ASN A 189 -9.41 -14.58 15.38
C ASN A 189 -9.90 -13.22 15.93
N GLY A 190 -9.07 -12.17 15.86
CA GLY A 190 -9.37 -10.82 16.33
C GLY A 190 -9.00 -10.56 17.79
N ASN A 191 -8.53 -11.56 18.54
CA ASN A 191 -8.11 -11.36 19.91
C ASN A 191 -6.76 -10.64 19.97
N LEU A 192 -6.61 -9.79 20.99
CA LEU A 192 -5.37 -9.08 21.25
C LEU A 192 -4.24 -10.09 21.48
N LYS A 193 -3.10 -9.87 20.84
CA LYS A 193 -1.90 -10.71 20.96
C LYS A 193 -0.82 -10.00 21.77
N ALA A 194 -0.57 -8.74 21.45
CA ALA A 194 0.38 -7.90 22.15
C ALA A 194 -0.05 -6.43 22.11
N GLU A 195 0.28 -5.68 23.15
CA GLU A 195 0.22 -4.21 23.14
C GLU A 195 1.43 -3.66 23.88
N GLY A 196 1.97 -2.56 23.38
CA GLY A 196 3.17 -1.95 23.94
C GLY A 196 3.49 -0.61 23.32
N PHE A 197 4.74 -0.19 23.46
CA PHE A 197 5.22 1.09 22.95
C PHE A 197 6.65 0.92 22.43
N PHE A 198 6.92 1.46 21.24
CA PHE A 198 8.25 1.57 20.65
C PHE A 198 8.82 2.95 20.89
N LYS A 199 10.13 3.04 21.11
CA LYS A 199 10.82 4.31 21.31
C LYS A 199 12.19 4.28 20.66
N ASP A 200 12.51 5.34 19.92
CA ASP A 200 13.80 5.50 19.24
C ASP A 200 14.06 4.31 18.28
N GLY A 201 13.07 4.01 17.43
CA GLY A 201 13.03 2.85 16.55
C GLY A 201 12.25 1.67 17.15
N ASP A 202 12.56 0.47 16.69
CA ASP A 202 11.94 -0.82 17.06
C ASP A 202 12.24 -1.28 18.51
N ASN A 203 12.73 -0.38 19.37
CA ASN A 203 13.03 -0.70 20.76
C ASN A 203 11.77 -0.62 21.62
N GLU A 204 11.29 -1.77 22.08
CA GLU A 204 10.21 -1.83 23.07
C GLU A 204 10.58 -1.03 24.34
N HIS A 205 9.63 -0.22 24.80
CA HIS A 205 9.79 0.70 25.92
C HIS A 205 8.52 0.78 26.76
N GLY A 206 8.65 0.80 28.08
CA GLY A 206 7.51 0.81 29.00
C GLY A 206 6.87 -0.56 29.16
N LEU A 207 5.55 -0.58 29.32
CA LEU A 207 4.81 -1.80 29.63
C LEU A 207 4.48 -2.57 28.36
N LEU A 208 5.00 -3.79 28.23
CA LEU A 208 4.59 -4.75 27.20
C LEU A 208 3.65 -5.78 27.81
N LYS A 209 2.49 -5.99 27.20
CA LYS A 209 1.55 -7.04 27.59
C LYS A 209 1.37 -8.03 26.46
N LEU A 210 1.37 -9.31 26.82
CA LEU A 210 1.18 -10.43 25.90
C LEU A 210 -0.01 -11.26 26.34
N TYR A 211 -0.79 -11.71 25.37
CA TYR A 211 -2.04 -12.43 25.55
C TYR A 211 -1.99 -13.74 24.75
N ASP A 212 -2.76 -14.74 25.16
CA ASP A 212 -2.96 -15.98 24.38
C ASP A 212 -4.08 -15.83 23.33
N GLU A 213 -4.30 -16.87 22.52
CA GLU A 213 -5.32 -16.84 21.46
C GLU A 213 -6.75 -16.71 22.00
N GLU A 214 -6.99 -17.03 23.27
CA GLU A 214 -8.26 -16.82 23.97
C GLU A 214 -8.41 -15.39 24.53
N GLY A 215 -7.40 -14.54 24.35
CA GLY A 215 -7.38 -13.15 24.83
C GLY A 215 -7.07 -13.01 26.32
N VAL A 216 -6.54 -14.06 26.95
CA VAL A 216 -6.15 -14.03 28.37
C VAL A 216 -4.73 -13.48 28.48
N LEU A 217 -4.53 -12.50 29.36
CA LEU A 217 -3.20 -11.96 29.66
C LEU A 217 -2.32 -13.10 30.20
N VAL A 218 -1.20 -13.36 29.52
CA VAL A 218 -0.23 -14.41 29.91
C VAL A 218 1.03 -13.84 30.52
N LYS A 219 1.43 -12.62 30.11
CA LYS A 219 2.70 -12.03 30.53
C LYS A 219 2.67 -10.51 30.47
N THR A 220 3.30 -9.88 31.46
CA THR A 220 3.58 -8.45 31.45
C THR A 220 5.08 -8.22 31.67
N MET A 221 5.67 -7.31 30.91
CA MET A 221 7.09 -6.98 30.95
C MET A 221 7.31 -5.46 31.09
N ASP A 222 8.31 -5.05 31.87
CA ASP A 222 8.85 -3.69 31.88
C ASP A 222 10.06 -3.64 30.94
N CYS A 223 9.93 -2.90 29.85
CA CYS A 223 10.89 -2.76 28.78
C CYS A 223 11.61 -1.42 28.84
N LYS A 224 12.94 -1.46 28.72
CA LYS A 224 13.79 -0.26 28.67
C LYS A 224 14.78 -0.40 27.55
N ASN A 225 14.56 0.37 26.47
CA ASN A 225 15.41 0.44 25.29
C ASN A 225 15.64 -0.96 24.69
N GLY A 226 14.54 -1.68 24.43
CA GLY A 226 14.55 -3.02 23.84
C GLY A 226 14.89 -4.15 24.83
N ILE A 227 15.26 -3.84 26.08
CA ILE A 227 15.53 -4.85 27.11
C ILE A 227 14.31 -5.00 28.01
N CYS A 228 13.61 -6.13 27.90
CA CYS A 228 12.39 -6.39 28.63
C CYS A 228 12.59 -7.37 29.79
N LYS A 229 12.09 -7.00 30.97
CA LYS A 229 12.08 -7.85 32.17
C LYS A 229 10.64 -8.23 32.49
N THR A 230 10.41 -9.52 32.68
CA THR A 230 9.08 -9.98 33.09
C THR A 230 8.79 -9.53 34.51
N ILE A 231 7.65 -8.88 34.71
CA ILE A 231 7.19 -8.40 36.02
C ILE A 231 5.96 -9.17 36.52
N TRP A 232 5.27 -9.88 35.63
CA TRP A 232 4.14 -10.74 35.96
C TRP A 232 3.96 -11.83 34.90
N LYS A 233 3.58 -13.03 35.33
CA LYS A 233 3.07 -14.10 34.48
C LYS A 233 1.82 -14.75 35.07
N LYS A 234 0.97 -15.31 34.22
CA LYS A 234 -0.27 -16.00 34.61
C LYS A 234 -0.01 -17.16 35.58
N GLU A 235 1.12 -17.84 35.47
CA GLU A 235 1.49 -18.93 36.38
C GLU A 235 1.79 -18.47 37.82
N ASP A 236 1.99 -17.18 38.06
CA ASP A 236 2.29 -16.63 39.39
C ASP A 236 1.04 -16.57 40.30
N ILE A 237 -0.17 -16.88 39.80
CA ILE A 237 -1.45 -16.87 40.55
C ILE A 237 -1.76 -18.26 41.17
N GLN A 238 -0.76 -18.97 41.70
CA GLN A 238 -0.99 -20.25 42.41
C GLN A 238 -1.41 -20.06 43.87
#